data_AF-A0A7Z8PED0-F1
#
_entry.id   AF-A0A7Z8PED0-F1
#
_cell.length_a   1.000
_cell.length_b   1.000
_cell.length_c   1.000
_cell.angle_alpha   90.00
_cell.angle_beta   90.00
_cell.angle_gamma   90.00
#
_symmetry.space_group_name_H-M   'P 1'
#
loop_
_entity.id
_entity.type
_entity.pdbx_description
1 polymer ?
#
loop_
_entity_poly.entity_id
_entity_poly.type
_entity_poly.pdbx_seq_one_letter_code
_entity_poly.pdbx_strand_id
1 'polypeptide(L)'
;MPNLVHFGAGNIGRGFISPLFSAAGWTVILVDVQGTVLSAIADRGGFQVIEVDSDSRVVRQVRPVQAVNGRDGEAVAAAVRDADLVSTAVGLGALPHLAAGIARGFEARLAAGGGPLDILVCENGVQAPDILKAAILKAAAPELAAVFDQRHGLVRTSIGRMVPAGDGSDPLDIVVEPYCILPVEASAFRAPIPSIPGLKAKADFDLVLRQKLYLHNGTHACLAYAGLRKGLATIPDCMEDADLVSAMRAAGNEVAQALARAHGRDASEQAAILAECREMLDDLCVRYRNRPLGDPLSRVARDPARKLASDDRLIGAARLCLEQSIQPLALVSHILHACAYTIADDEPQAADWRRLQAQGPIALLSHFSNLQPTEPLMSTISFAQRQQEAAARIRAAGIHLKDNEASDIEIADFGLGRFDELGLAIYVYVNTDRCCAKELAMVPGQICPEHRHPTVDGELGKEETFRCRSGEVHLFLPGHKKDSGEQEFALQFVPADKRDTVTVFKHIHLLPGDQCTLKPNTPHWFVAGKEGAVVSEFSTRSRDEADVFTDAEIQRVPDPV
;
A
#
# COMPACT_ATOMS: atom_id res chain seq x y z
N MET A 1 5.54 44.27 2.24
CA MET A 1 5.15 42.91 1.83
C MET A 1 5.66 41.97 2.89
N PRO A 2 4.89 40.94 3.29
CA PRO A 2 5.37 39.97 4.26
C PRO A 2 6.53 39.16 3.68
N ASN A 3 7.45 38.73 4.54
CA ASN A 3 8.67 38.01 4.18
C ASN A 3 8.60 36.56 4.64
N LEU A 4 8.81 35.63 3.71
CA LEU A 4 9.10 34.23 4.00
C LEU A 4 10.61 34.01 3.91
N VAL A 5 11.23 33.55 4.99
CA VAL A 5 12.60 32.98 4.92
C VAL A 5 12.48 31.49 4.70
N HIS A 6 12.96 30.99 3.57
CA HIS A 6 12.92 29.58 3.22
C HIS A 6 14.34 29.00 3.15
N PHE A 7 14.65 28.07 4.05
CA PHE A 7 15.89 27.31 4.02
C PHE A 7 15.78 26.14 3.04
N GLY A 8 16.66 26.10 2.05
CA GLY A 8 16.69 25.09 1.00
C GLY A 8 16.21 25.63 -0.35
N ALA A 9 17.13 26.12 -1.18
CA ALA A 9 16.83 26.56 -2.54
C ALA A 9 16.79 25.39 -3.53
N GLY A 10 16.46 24.17 -3.09
CA GLY A 10 16.33 22.98 -3.94
C GLY A 10 14.98 22.88 -4.65
N ASN A 11 14.66 21.69 -5.17
CA ASN A 11 13.45 21.45 -5.96
C ASN A 11 12.15 21.75 -5.19
N ILE A 12 12.03 21.36 -3.92
CA ILE A 12 10.83 21.65 -3.12
C ILE A 12 10.72 23.16 -2.81
N GLY A 13 11.84 23.80 -2.45
CA GLY A 13 11.86 25.23 -2.18
C GLY A 13 11.46 26.06 -3.40
N ARG A 14 12.06 25.78 -4.57
CA ARG A 14 11.76 26.52 -5.81
C ARG A 14 10.46 26.07 -6.48
N GLY A 15 10.16 24.77 -6.46
CA GLY A 15 9.03 24.17 -7.16
C GLY A 15 7.73 24.19 -6.38
N PHE A 16 7.74 24.40 -5.07
CA PHE A 16 6.52 24.32 -4.27
C PHE A 16 6.36 25.46 -3.26
N ILE A 17 7.32 25.65 -2.35
CA ILE A 17 7.16 26.63 -1.27
C ILE A 17 7.23 28.07 -1.80
N SER A 18 8.24 28.41 -2.60
CA SER A 18 8.38 29.78 -3.13
C SER A 18 7.20 30.19 -4.02
N PRO A 19 6.72 29.37 -4.98
CA PRO A 19 5.56 29.70 -5.81
C PRO A 19 4.30 29.93 -4.99
N LEU A 20 4.06 29.10 -3.97
CA LEU A 20 2.89 29.20 -3.09
C LEU A 20 2.81 30.56 -2.40
N PHE A 21 3.94 31.01 -1.84
CA PHE A 21 4.01 32.28 -1.09
C PHE A 21 4.12 33.50 -2.02
N SER A 22 4.92 33.40 -3.08
CA SER A 22 5.04 34.48 -4.08
C SER A 22 3.70 34.79 -4.76
N ALA A 23 2.90 33.75 -5.08
CA ALA A 23 1.56 33.94 -5.64
C ALA A 23 0.59 34.65 -4.66
N ALA A 24 0.85 34.57 -3.35
CA ALA A 24 0.11 35.29 -2.31
C ALA A 24 0.69 36.69 -2.02
N GLY A 25 1.66 37.17 -2.81
CA GLY A 25 2.24 38.52 -2.66
C GLY A 25 3.34 38.63 -1.59
N TRP A 26 3.93 37.51 -1.18
CA TRP A 26 5.05 37.49 -0.23
C TRP A 26 6.39 37.66 -0.96
N THR A 27 7.34 38.31 -0.30
CA THR A 27 8.75 38.25 -0.70
C THR A 27 9.34 36.95 -0.16
N VAL A 28 9.97 36.15 -1.03
CA VAL A 28 10.64 34.91 -0.60
C VAL A 28 12.15 35.14 -0.53
N ILE A 29 12.74 34.86 0.62
CA ILE A 29 14.18 34.91 0.86
C ILE A 29 14.69 33.48 0.95
N LEU A 30 15.37 33.02 -0.09
CA LEU A 30 15.96 31.68 -0.16
C LEU A 30 17.32 31.65 0.53
N VAL A 31 17.48 30.75 1.49
CA VAL A 31 18.73 30.49 2.21
C VAL A 31 19.29 29.13 1.78
N ASP A 32 20.47 29.11 1.19
CA ASP A 32 21.13 27.85 0.76
C ASP A 32 22.67 27.98 0.84
N VAL A 33 23.40 26.92 0.55
CA VAL A 33 24.86 26.89 0.45
C VAL A 33 25.38 26.68 -0.98
N GLN A 34 24.47 26.42 -1.94
CA GLN A 34 24.78 26.26 -3.36
C GLN A 34 24.98 27.63 -4.05
N GLY A 35 26.23 28.07 -4.18
CA GLY A 35 26.57 29.39 -4.72
C GLY A 35 26.05 29.65 -6.13
N THR A 36 25.98 28.64 -7.00
CA THR A 36 25.46 28.77 -8.38
C THR A 36 23.97 29.15 -8.41
N VAL A 37 23.16 28.47 -7.60
CA VAL A 37 21.71 28.73 -7.46
C VAL A 37 21.48 30.11 -6.85
N LEU A 38 22.20 30.44 -5.77
CA LEU A 38 22.06 31.74 -5.09
C LEU A 38 22.45 32.91 -5.98
N SER A 39 23.56 32.79 -6.72
CA SER A 39 24.01 33.84 -7.64
C SER A 39 22.97 34.06 -8.75
N ALA A 40 22.45 32.97 -9.34
CA ALA A 40 21.42 33.07 -10.36
C ALA A 40 20.12 33.74 -9.84
N ILE A 41 19.71 33.46 -8.60
CA ILE A 41 18.56 34.13 -7.96
C ILE A 41 18.86 35.61 -7.72
N ALA A 42 20.04 35.94 -7.19
CA ALA A 42 20.44 37.32 -6.91
C ALA A 42 20.48 38.17 -8.19
N ASP A 43 20.99 37.61 -9.29
CA ASP A 43 21.09 38.28 -10.59
C ASP A 43 19.72 38.52 -11.23
N ARG A 44 18.78 37.56 -11.09
CA ARG A 44 17.48 37.58 -11.77
C ARG A 44 16.34 38.13 -10.92
N GLY A 45 16.48 38.18 -9.60
CA GLY A 45 15.44 38.59 -8.64
C GLY A 45 14.20 37.67 -8.58
N GLY A 46 14.30 36.47 -9.14
CA GLY A 46 13.20 35.54 -9.36
C GLY A 46 13.55 34.41 -10.32
N PHE A 47 12.61 33.50 -10.54
CA PHE A 47 12.74 32.39 -11.49
C PHE A 47 11.38 31.95 -12.03
N GLN A 48 11.39 30.98 -12.93
CA GLN A 48 10.19 30.45 -13.58
C GLN A 48 9.88 29.05 -13.05
N VAL A 49 8.59 28.75 -12.89
CA VAL A 49 8.09 27.40 -12.65
C VAL A 49 7.23 27.00 -13.82
N ILE A 50 7.51 25.83 -14.39
CA ILE A 50 6.75 25.27 -15.50
C ILE A 50 5.81 24.22 -14.93
N GLU A 51 4.53 24.56 -14.86
CA GLU A 51 3.48 23.61 -14.51
C GLU A 51 3.10 22.81 -15.75
N VAL A 52 3.19 21.48 -15.65
CA VAL A 52 2.88 20.56 -16.74
C VAL A 52 1.77 19.61 -16.32
N ASP A 53 0.84 19.40 -17.25
CA ASP A 53 -0.16 18.33 -17.23
C ASP A 53 -0.26 17.77 -18.65
N SER A 54 -0.93 16.63 -18.84
CA SER A 54 -1.01 15.95 -20.14
C SER A 54 -1.49 16.86 -21.27
N ASP A 55 -2.40 17.80 -20.98
CA ASP A 55 -2.98 18.72 -21.96
C ASP A 55 -2.55 20.19 -21.75
N SER A 56 -1.66 20.48 -20.80
CA SER A 56 -1.30 21.87 -20.48
C SER A 56 0.15 22.08 -20.08
N ARG A 57 0.68 23.25 -20.45
CA ARG A 57 1.99 23.73 -20.02
C ARG A 57 1.90 25.21 -19.69
N VAL A 58 1.99 25.55 -18.41
CA VAL A 58 1.83 26.92 -17.91
C VAL A 58 3.11 27.38 -17.24
N VAL A 59 3.67 28.49 -17.72
CA VAL A 59 4.85 29.12 -17.11
C VAL A 59 4.41 30.17 -16.11
N ARG A 60 4.82 30.01 -14.85
CA ARG A 60 4.57 30.98 -13.78
C ARG A 60 5.85 31.67 -13.36
N GLN A 61 5.79 32.99 -13.20
CA GLN A 61 6.89 33.78 -12.66
C GLN A 61 6.83 33.77 -11.13
N VAL A 62 7.95 33.49 -10.48
CA VAL A 62 8.11 33.56 -9.03
C VAL A 62 8.99 34.76 -8.72
N ARG A 63 8.37 35.83 -8.21
CA ARG A 63 9.03 37.10 -7.86
C ARG A 63 8.16 37.91 -6.88
N PRO A 64 8.75 38.74 -6.01
CA PRO A 64 10.19 38.94 -5.82
C PRO A 64 10.83 37.79 -5.02
N VAL A 65 12.03 37.37 -5.42
CA VAL A 65 12.85 36.39 -4.68
C VAL A 65 14.22 36.99 -4.40
N GLN A 66 14.70 36.79 -3.17
CA GLN A 66 16.03 37.16 -2.72
C GLN A 66 16.82 35.92 -2.32
N ALA A 67 18.15 36.03 -2.30
CA ALA A 67 19.05 34.96 -1.93
C ALA A 67 19.96 35.39 -0.77
N VAL A 68 20.12 34.51 0.22
CA VAL A 68 21.06 34.66 1.32
C VAL A 68 21.95 33.42 1.37
N ASN A 69 23.26 33.64 1.50
CA ASN A 69 24.19 32.53 1.69
C ASN A 69 24.05 32.01 3.12
N GLY A 70 23.67 30.75 3.27
CA GLY A 70 23.50 30.08 4.56
C GLY A 70 24.79 29.96 5.38
N ARG A 71 25.96 30.23 4.77
CA ARG A 71 27.24 30.35 5.49
C ARG A 71 27.46 31.73 6.12
N ASP A 72 26.68 32.73 5.73
CA ASP A 72 26.69 34.06 6.35
C ASP A 72 25.72 34.10 7.52
N GLY A 73 26.22 33.77 8.71
CA GLY A 73 25.39 33.69 9.91
C GLY A 73 24.76 35.03 10.32
N GLU A 74 25.36 36.17 9.96
CA GLU A 74 24.79 37.49 10.27
C GLU A 74 23.63 37.82 9.33
N ALA A 75 23.81 37.58 8.03
CA ALA A 75 22.75 37.77 7.05
C ALA A 75 21.55 36.84 7.32
N VAL A 76 21.82 35.57 7.66
CA VAL A 76 20.76 34.62 8.04
C VAL A 76 20.01 35.09 9.29
N ALA A 77 20.73 35.49 10.35
CA ALA A 77 20.10 35.96 11.58
C ALA A 77 19.25 37.22 11.34
N ALA A 78 19.73 38.16 10.53
CA ALA A 78 18.99 39.36 10.16
C ALA A 78 17.72 39.02 9.37
N ALA A 79 17.81 38.12 8.39
CA ALA A 79 16.65 37.67 7.61
C ALA A 79 15.60 36.99 8.50
N VAL A 80 16.02 36.10 9.40
CA VAL A 80 15.12 35.42 10.35
C VAL A 80 14.47 36.41 11.32
N ARG A 81 15.23 37.39 11.83
CA ARG A 81 14.70 38.43 12.74
C ARG A 81 13.52 39.18 12.11
N ASP A 82 13.67 39.55 10.84
CA ASP A 82 12.72 40.40 10.09
C ASP A 82 11.64 39.60 9.35
N ALA A 83 11.63 38.27 9.50
CA ALA A 83 10.66 37.40 8.84
C ALA A 83 9.26 37.49 9.48
N ASP A 84 8.25 37.22 8.66
CA ASP A 84 6.88 36.96 9.09
C ASP A 84 6.60 35.46 9.22
N LEU A 85 7.34 34.65 8.46
CA LEU A 85 7.32 33.18 8.55
C LEU A 85 8.67 32.60 8.14
N VAL A 86 9.04 31.47 8.73
CA VAL A 86 10.19 30.67 8.30
C VAL A 86 9.69 29.34 7.75
N SER A 87 10.42 28.74 6.82
CA SER A 87 10.18 27.37 6.37
C SER A 87 11.47 26.64 6.00
N THR A 88 11.47 25.31 6.01
CA THR A 88 12.64 24.50 5.66
C THR A 88 12.27 23.40 4.65
N ALA A 89 13.16 23.10 3.71
CA ALA A 89 13.14 21.91 2.87
C ALA A 89 14.56 21.50 2.47
N VAL A 90 15.34 21.06 3.47
CA VAL A 90 16.79 20.81 3.36
C VAL A 90 17.19 19.34 3.52
N GLY A 91 16.26 18.49 3.96
CA GLY A 91 16.53 17.11 4.35
C GLY A 91 16.96 16.98 5.82
N LEU A 92 16.60 15.86 6.45
CA LEU A 92 16.79 15.64 7.89
C LEU A 92 18.24 15.82 8.36
N GLY A 93 19.21 15.36 7.57
CA GLY A 93 20.63 15.49 7.89
C GLY A 93 21.15 16.92 7.88
N ALA A 94 20.48 17.83 7.16
CA ALA A 94 20.87 19.23 7.08
C ALA A 94 20.25 20.09 8.19
N LEU A 95 19.12 19.70 8.78
CA LEU A 95 18.40 20.47 9.81
C LEU A 95 19.30 21.01 10.94
N PRO A 96 20.25 20.23 11.52
CA PRO A 96 21.12 20.75 12.58
C PRO A 96 21.99 21.93 12.15
N HIS A 97 22.31 22.07 10.85
CA HIS A 97 23.13 23.15 10.34
C HIS A 97 22.41 24.50 10.26
N LEU A 98 21.07 24.51 10.30
CA LEU A 98 20.25 25.73 10.26
C LEU A 98 20.18 26.41 11.63
N ALA A 99 20.38 25.62 12.70
CA ALA A 99 20.05 25.98 14.07
C ALA A 99 20.73 27.27 14.56
N ALA A 100 22.03 27.44 14.30
CA ALA A 100 22.78 28.59 14.80
C ALA A 100 22.27 29.92 14.22
N GLY A 101 21.96 29.96 12.92
CA GLY A 101 21.40 31.15 12.28
C GLY A 101 19.99 31.47 12.76
N ILE A 102 19.14 30.43 12.91
CA ILE A 102 17.78 30.57 13.42
C ILE A 102 17.78 31.05 14.87
N ALA A 103 18.59 30.45 15.75
CA ALA A 103 18.69 30.83 17.16
C ALA A 103 19.11 32.31 17.31
N ARG A 104 20.16 32.73 16.60
CA ARG A 104 20.62 34.14 16.62
C ARG A 104 19.54 35.10 16.10
N GLY A 105 18.79 34.71 15.07
CA GLY A 105 17.67 35.52 14.56
C GLY A 105 16.52 35.64 15.56
N PHE A 106 16.16 34.55 16.24
CA PHE A 106 15.15 34.53 17.29
C PHE A 106 15.57 35.35 18.51
N GLU A 107 16.83 35.26 18.94
CA GLU A 107 17.39 36.08 20.01
C GLU A 107 17.35 37.57 19.65
N ALA A 108 17.78 37.94 18.46
CA ALA A 108 17.73 39.32 17.99
C ALA A 108 16.29 39.84 17.94
N ARG A 109 15.34 39.00 17.51
CA ARG A 109 13.91 39.34 17.49
C ARG A 109 13.35 39.50 18.90
N LEU A 110 13.73 38.63 19.83
CA LEU A 110 13.35 38.71 21.25
C LEU A 110 13.86 40.00 21.88
N ALA A 111 15.15 40.32 21.69
CA ALA A 111 15.77 41.55 22.18
C ALA A 111 15.12 42.82 21.60
N ALA A 112 14.66 42.76 20.35
CA ALA A 112 13.94 43.85 19.70
C ALA A 112 12.45 43.94 20.12
N GLY A 113 11.96 43.09 21.02
CA GLY A 113 10.56 43.05 21.43
C GLY A 113 9.61 42.54 20.33
N GLY A 114 10.13 41.84 19.32
CA GLY A 114 9.33 41.27 18.23
C GLY A 114 8.37 40.18 18.71
N GLY A 115 7.29 40.00 17.95
CA GLY A 115 6.26 38.99 18.22
C GLY A 115 6.69 37.54 17.94
N PRO A 116 5.77 36.57 18.05
CA PRO A 116 6.04 35.18 17.70
C PRO A 116 6.51 35.03 16.24
N LEU A 117 7.20 33.91 15.96
CA LEU A 117 7.66 33.55 14.62
C LEU A 117 7.66 32.03 14.48
N ASP A 118 6.80 31.53 13.61
CA ASP A 118 6.64 30.09 13.37
C ASP A 118 7.53 29.59 12.23
N ILE A 119 7.87 28.31 12.28
CA ILE A 119 8.62 27.60 11.24
C ILE A 119 7.73 26.51 10.65
N LEU A 120 7.49 26.55 9.33
CA LEU A 120 6.92 25.44 8.58
C LEU A 120 8.03 24.42 8.29
N VAL A 121 7.94 23.23 8.88
CA VAL A 121 8.93 22.17 8.70
C VAL A 121 8.52 21.32 7.50
N CYS A 122 8.99 21.69 6.31
CA CYS A 122 8.65 21.04 5.04
C CYS A 122 9.67 19.95 4.70
N GLU A 123 9.75 18.94 5.55
CA GLU A 123 10.70 17.82 5.44
C GLU A 123 9.98 16.48 5.28
N ASN A 124 10.64 15.53 4.61
CA ASN A 124 10.15 14.17 4.51
C ASN A 124 10.59 13.35 5.73
N GLY A 125 9.95 13.58 6.89
CA GLY A 125 10.17 12.81 8.12
C GLY A 125 9.39 13.37 9.30
N VAL A 126 8.66 12.50 10.01
CA VAL A 126 7.82 12.88 11.17
C VAL A 126 8.63 13.47 12.33
N GLN A 127 9.91 13.11 12.43
CA GLN A 127 10.87 13.54 13.44
C GLN A 127 11.52 14.90 13.15
N ALA A 128 11.27 15.49 11.98
CA ALA A 128 11.94 16.72 11.57
C ALA A 128 11.74 17.91 12.53
N PRO A 129 10.54 18.18 13.07
CA PRO A 129 10.35 19.25 14.04
C PRO A 129 11.20 19.06 15.30
N ASP A 130 11.29 17.84 15.83
CA ASP A 130 12.04 17.54 17.05
C ASP A 130 13.55 17.69 16.83
N ILE A 131 14.06 17.20 15.70
CA ILE A 131 15.47 17.39 15.31
C ILE A 131 15.81 18.88 15.24
N LEU A 132 14.96 19.66 14.57
CA LEU A 132 15.18 21.10 14.42
C LEU A 132 15.10 21.83 15.77
N LYS A 133 14.10 21.51 16.60
CA LYS A 133 13.95 22.07 17.95
C LYS A 133 15.18 21.83 18.81
N ALA A 134 15.62 20.58 18.89
CA ALA A 134 16.76 20.18 19.70
C ALA A 134 18.03 20.91 19.25
N ALA A 135 18.23 21.03 17.94
CA ALA A 135 19.37 21.75 17.39
C ALA A 135 19.31 23.26 17.71
N ILE A 136 18.14 23.91 17.53
CA ILE A 136 17.96 25.34 17.85
C ILE A 136 18.20 25.60 19.34
N LEU A 137 17.58 24.82 20.23
CA LEU A 137 17.72 24.99 21.68
C LEU A 137 19.16 24.77 22.15
N LYS A 138 19.90 23.85 21.50
CA LYS A 138 21.33 23.65 21.79
C LYS A 138 22.19 24.86 21.40
N ALA A 139 21.78 25.63 20.40
CA ALA A 139 22.46 26.83 19.94
C ALA A 139 21.97 28.13 20.61
N ALA A 140 20.84 28.07 21.32
CA ALA A 140 20.15 29.22 21.89
C ALA A 140 20.70 29.64 23.27
N ALA A 141 20.66 30.94 23.54
CA ALA A 141 20.84 31.50 24.87
C ALA A 141 19.72 31.05 25.84
N PRO A 142 19.99 30.96 27.16
CA PRO A 142 19.01 30.52 28.16
C PRO A 142 17.69 31.28 28.14
N GLU A 143 17.73 32.57 27.82
CA GLU A 143 16.55 33.44 27.75
C GLU A 143 15.61 33.04 26.62
N LEU A 144 16.14 32.72 25.44
CA LEU A 144 15.34 32.21 24.32
C LEU A 144 14.80 30.81 24.64
N ALA A 145 15.63 29.93 25.19
CA ALA A 145 15.23 28.58 25.53
C ALA A 145 14.04 28.54 26.51
N ALA A 146 14.01 29.47 27.49
CA ALA A 146 12.94 29.56 28.49
C ALA A 146 11.57 29.93 27.91
N VAL A 147 11.53 30.62 26.75
CA VAL A 147 10.28 31.13 26.15
C VAL A 147 9.96 30.50 24.80
N PHE A 148 10.79 29.57 24.32
CA PHE A 148 10.73 29.05 22.95
C PHE A 148 9.33 28.56 22.56
N ASP A 149 8.75 27.64 23.34
CA ASP A 149 7.47 27.00 23.02
C ASP A 149 6.26 27.95 23.08
N GLN A 150 6.41 29.08 23.76
CA GLN A 150 5.38 30.13 23.84
C GLN A 150 5.42 31.06 22.62
N ARG A 151 6.59 31.14 21.96
CA ARG A 151 6.91 32.16 20.95
C ARG A 151 7.10 31.60 19.55
N HIS A 152 7.43 30.31 19.44
CA HIS A 152 7.82 29.67 18.21
C HIS A 152 7.11 28.33 18.04
N GLY A 153 6.27 28.26 17.01
CA GLY A 153 5.67 27.02 16.54
C GLY A 153 6.59 26.31 15.56
N LEU A 154 6.79 25.01 15.74
CA LEU A 154 7.38 24.14 14.73
C LEU A 154 6.25 23.36 14.06
N VAL A 155 5.77 23.91 12.96
CA VAL A 155 4.55 23.47 12.30
C VAL A 155 4.84 22.31 11.38
N ARG A 156 4.26 21.15 11.67
CA ARG A 156 4.30 19.99 10.79
C ARG A 156 3.57 20.32 9.48
N THR A 157 4.10 19.80 8.38
CA THR A 157 3.53 19.98 7.04
C THR A 157 3.41 18.65 6.30
N SER A 158 2.57 18.61 5.27
CA SER A 158 2.43 17.46 4.38
C SER A 158 2.75 17.87 2.95
N ILE A 159 3.92 17.48 2.46
CA ILE A 159 4.34 17.79 1.09
C ILE A 159 3.77 16.76 0.13
N GLY A 160 2.92 17.23 -0.78
CA GLY A 160 2.25 16.40 -1.78
C GLY A 160 2.65 16.66 -3.23
N ARG A 161 3.29 17.79 -3.56
CA ARG A 161 3.58 18.19 -4.95
C ARG A 161 4.69 17.33 -5.56
N MET A 162 4.43 16.75 -6.72
CA MET A 162 5.39 16.04 -7.55
C MET A 162 6.29 17.05 -8.28
N VAL A 163 7.59 16.93 -8.01
CA VAL A 163 8.62 17.80 -8.58
C VAL A 163 9.75 16.91 -9.12
N PRO A 164 9.70 16.52 -10.41
CA PRO A 164 10.75 15.72 -11.02
C PRO A 164 12.11 16.44 -10.99
N ALA A 165 13.18 15.69 -11.22
CA ALA A 165 14.49 16.30 -11.42
C ALA A 165 14.48 17.11 -12.73
N GLY A 166 15.06 18.31 -12.70
CA GLY A 166 15.31 19.08 -13.92
C GLY A 166 16.36 18.40 -14.81
N ASP A 167 16.41 18.79 -16.08
CA ASP A 167 17.40 18.30 -17.06
C ASP A 167 18.81 18.90 -16.85
N GLY A 168 18.95 19.84 -15.91
CA GLY A 168 20.21 20.48 -15.53
C GLY A 168 20.67 21.60 -16.47
N SER A 169 19.85 22.00 -17.44
CA SER A 169 20.20 23.04 -18.42
C SER A 169 20.26 24.46 -17.81
N ASP A 170 19.30 24.81 -16.96
CA ASP A 170 19.30 26.02 -16.13
C ASP A 170 19.26 25.62 -14.64
N PRO A 171 20.14 26.18 -13.78
CA PRO A 171 20.16 25.86 -12.36
C PRO A 171 18.87 26.23 -11.61
N LEU A 172 18.02 27.10 -12.15
CA LEU A 172 16.76 27.55 -11.56
C LEU A 172 15.53 26.90 -12.19
N ASP A 173 15.65 26.27 -13.36
CA ASP A 173 14.51 25.65 -14.03
C ASP A 173 13.89 24.58 -13.15
N ILE A 174 12.56 24.60 -13.11
CA ILE A 174 11.79 23.66 -12.33
C ILE A 174 10.47 23.35 -13.02
N VAL A 175 10.22 22.05 -13.21
CA VAL A 175 9.00 21.51 -13.79
C VAL A 175 8.23 20.82 -12.68
N VAL A 176 6.93 21.03 -12.62
CA VAL A 176 6.06 20.54 -11.53
C VAL A 176 4.66 20.22 -12.04
N GLU A 177 3.89 19.43 -11.30
CA GLU A 177 2.44 19.35 -11.53
C GLU A 177 1.70 20.63 -11.05
N PRO A 178 0.45 20.86 -11.52
CA PRO A 178 -0.36 21.99 -11.05
C PRO A 178 -0.74 21.95 -9.57
N TYR A 179 -0.77 20.77 -8.95
CA TYR A 179 -1.14 20.62 -7.52
C TYR A 179 -0.23 21.47 -6.62
N CYS A 180 -0.81 22.38 -5.83
CA CYS A 180 -0.07 23.34 -5.01
C CYS A 180 -0.77 23.60 -3.66
N ILE A 181 -1.12 22.53 -2.94
CA ILE A 181 -1.76 22.59 -1.63
C ILE A 181 -0.78 22.09 -0.56
N LEU A 182 -0.57 22.89 0.48
CA LEU A 182 0.27 22.60 1.65
C LEU A 182 -0.59 22.53 2.93
N PRO A 183 -1.00 21.33 3.35
CA PRO A 183 -1.57 21.13 4.67
C PRO A 183 -0.56 21.46 5.78
N VAL A 184 -1.02 22.16 6.82
CA VAL A 184 -0.23 22.54 8.00
C VAL A 184 -0.97 22.29 9.30
N GLU A 185 -0.24 21.94 10.36
CA GLU A 185 -0.80 21.67 11.68
C GLU A 185 -1.28 22.96 12.37
N ALA A 186 -2.59 23.14 12.50
CA ALA A 186 -3.17 24.39 13.01
C ALA A 186 -2.76 24.68 14.47
N SER A 187 -2.71 23.65 15.31
CA SER A 187 -2.39 23.75 16.74
C SER A 187 -0.93 24.12 17.03
N ALA A 188 -0.03 23.95 16.05
CA ALA A 188 1.39 24.22 16.21
C ALA A 188 1.76 25.70 16.10
N PHE A 189 0.92 26.53 15.47
CA PHE A 189 1.20 27.96 15.30
C PHE A 189 1.18 28.73 16.64
N ARG A 190 2.02 29.78 16.73
CA ARG A 190 2.03 30.77 17.82
C ARG A 190 1.72 32.17 17.31
N ALA A 191 1.94 32.42 16.02
CA ALA A 191 1.48 33.60 15.31
C ALA A 191 0.15 33.31 14.58
N PRO A 192 -0.59 34.36 14.14
CA PRO A 192 -1.75 34.17 13.29
C PRO A 192 -1.38 33.42 12.00
N ILE A 193 -2.17 32.40 11.65
CA ILE A 193 -1.97 31.62 10.41
C ILE A 193 -2.19 32.56 9.21
N PRO A 194 -1.22 32.68 8.29
CA PRO A 194 -1.35 33.60 7.16
C PRO A 194 -2.42 33.12 6.17
N SER A 195 -3.20 34.06 5.62
CA SER A 195 -4.20 33.77 4.60
C SER A 195 -3.52 33.59 3.24
N ILE A 196 -3.17 32.34 2.92
CA ILE A 196 -2.55 31.94 1.67
C ILE A 196 -3.43 30.85 1.03
N PRO A 197 -3.89 31.00 -0.23
CA PRO A 197 -4.89 30.09 -0.82
C PRO A 197 -4.54 28.59 -0.72
N GLY A 198 -3.27 28.24 -0.95
CA GLY A 198 -2.79 26.85 -0.88
C GLY A 198 -2.33 26.40 0.51
N LEU A 199 -2.28 27.27 1.51
CA LEU A 199 -1.92 26.89 2.88
C LEU A 199 -3.18 26.45 3.63
N LYS A 200 -3.30 25.16 3.93
CA LYS A 200 -4.50 24.57 4.53
C LYS A 200 -4.24 24.14 5.97
N ALA A 201 -4.66 24.95 6.93
CA ALA A 201 -4.60 24.59 8.34
C ALA A 201 -5.56 23.42 8.65
N LYS A 202 -5.04 22.37 9.27
CA LYS A 202 -5.77 21.15 9.62
C LYS A 202 -5.68 20.90 11.12
N ALA A 203 -6.80 20.50 11.73
CA ALA A 203 -6.90 20.27 13.17
C ALA A 203 -6.31 18.91 13.57
N ASP A 204 -6.74 17.83 12.90
CA ASP A 204 -6.14 16.50 13.05
C ASP A 204 -5.03 16.33 12.01
N PHE A 205 -3.80 16.65 12.41
CA PHE A 205 -2.65 16.54 11.50
C PHE A 205 -2.11 15.12 11.38
N ASP A 206 -2.40 14.25 12.34
CA ASP A 206 -2.00 12.85 12.27
C ASP A 206 -2.81 12.11 11.21
N LEU A 207 -4.11 12.44 11.06
CA LEU A 207 -4.93 12.00 9.92
C LEU A 207 -4.31 12.44 8.59
N VAL A 208 -3.88 13.70 8.45
CA VAL A 208 -3.29 14.24 7.22
C VAL A 208 -2.01 13.49 6.85
N LEU A 209 -1.15 13.22 7.84
CA LEU A 209 0.08 12.45 7.62
C LEU A 209 -0.23 11.01 7.19
N ARG A 210 -1.22 10.36 7.82
CA ARG A 210 -1.66 9.01 7.46
C ARG A 210 -2.35 8.94 6.11
N GLN A 211 -3.19 9.91 5.74
CA GLN A 211 -3.77 10.02 4.40
C GLN A 211 -2.66 10.10 3.34
N LYS A 212 -1.65 10.95 3.54
CA LYS A 212 -0.51 11.05 2.62
C LYS A 212 0.28 9.74 2.56
N LEU A 213 0.57 9.13 3.70
CA LEU A 213 1.38 7.91 3.77
C LEU A 213 0.65 6.68 3.20
N TYR A 214 -0.62 6.49 3.53
CA TYR A 214 -1.35 5.27 3.19
C TYR A 214 -2.14 5.40 1.89
N LEU A 215 -2.65 6.58 1.53
CA LEU A 215 -3.35 6.77 0.26
C LEU A 215 -2.40 7.19 -0.84
N HIS A 216 -1.74 8.35 -0.75
CA HIS A 216 -0.84 8.80 -1.82
C HIS A 216 0.37 7.86 -1.95
N ASN A 217 1.24 7.81 -0.96
CA ASN A 217 2.44 6.97 -0.99
C ASN A 217 2.09 5.47 -1.19
N GLY A 218 1.03 4.98 -0.54
CA GLY A 218 0.57 3.59 -0.62
C GLY A 218 0.08 3.20 -2.00
N THR A 219 -0.90 3.93 -2.56
CA THR A 219 -1.42 3.64 -3.90
C THR A 219 -0.36 3.79 -4.98
N HIS A 220 0.58 4.74 -4.82
CA HIS A 220 1.70 4.91 -5.74
C HIS A 220 2.62 3.67 -5.74
N ALA A 221 2.85 3.05 -4.58
CA ALA A 221 3.58 1.80 -4.48
C ALA A 221 2.78 0.61 -5.06
N CYS A 222 1.47 0.55 -4.83
CA CYS A 222 0.58 -0.46 -5.43
C CYS A 222 0.70 -0.44 -6.97
N LEU A 223 0.56 0.74 -7.59
CA LEU A 223 0.72 0.88 -9.05
C LEU A 223 2.10 0.46 -9.53
N ALA A 224 3.16 0.82 -8.79
CA ALA A 224 4.53 0.52 -9.20
C ALA A 224 4.82 -0.98 -9.22
N TYR A 225 4.49 -1.71 -8.16
CA TYR A 225 4.78 -3.14 -8.10
C TYR A 225 3.89 -3.95 -9.04
N ALA A 226 2.58 -3.63 -9.09
CA ALA A 226 1.65 -4.29 -10.01
C ALA A 226 2.01 -4.00 -11.48
N GLY A 227 2.36 -2.76 -11.80
CA GLY A 227 2.73 -2.33 -13.14
C GLY A 227 4.01 -2.99 -13.65
N LEU A 228 5.04 -3.11 -12.80
CA LEU A 228 6.27 -3.82 -13.15
C LEU A 228 6.02 -5.29 -13.48
N ARG A 229 5.11 -5.96 -12.74
CA ARG A 229 4.71 -7.34 -13.05
C ARG A 229 3.98 -7.47 -14.40
N LYS A 230 3.28 -6.41 -14.84
CA LYS A 230 2.65 -6.33 -16.17
C LYS A 230 3.62 -5.84 -17.26
N GLY A 231 4.88 -5.53 -16.94
CA GLY A 231 5.87 -5.05 -17.89
C GLY A 231 5.69 -3.57 -18.29
N LEU A 232 4.97 -2.77 -17.50
CA LEU A 232 4.78 -1.34 -17.72
C LEU A 232 6.00 -0.54 -17.24
N ALA A 233 6.18 0.68 -17.78
CA ALA A 233 7.39 1.48 -17.56
C ALA A 233 7.17 2.67 -16.61
N THR A 234 6.01 3.32 -16.68
CA THR A 234 5.72 4.55 -15.91
C THR A 234 4.36 4.50 -15.21
N ILE A 235 4.17 5.35 -14.21
CA ILE A 235 2.90 5.49 -13.50
C ILE A 235 1.75 5.89 -14.43
N PRO A 236 1.92 6.83 -15.38
CA PRO A 236 0.90 7.08 -16.40
C PRO A 236 0.51 5.85 -17.23
N ASP A 237 1.44 4.95 -17.54
CA ASP A 237 1.12 3.72 -18.29
C ASP A 237 0.23 2.78 -17.45
N CYS A 238 0.49 2.71 -16.14
CA CYS A 238 -0.39 2.01 -15.19
C CYS A 238 -1.81 2.58 -15.21
N MET A 239 -1.97 3.89 -15.43
CA MET A 239 -3.29 4.54 -15.42
C MET A 239 -4.13 4.27 -16.68
N GLU A 240 -3.55 3.65 -17.72
CA GLU A 240 -4.27 3.19 -18.91
C GLU A 240 -4.84 1.77 -18.75
N ASP A 241 -4.36 1.02 -17.76
CA ASP A 241 -4.84 -0.32 -17.43
C ASP A 241 -5.99 -0.23 -16.42
N ALA A 242 -7.23 -0.38 -16.93
CA ALA A 242 -8.44 -0.20 -16.13
C ALA A 242 -8.53 -1.17 -14.93
N ASP A 243 -8.04 -2.40 -15.08
CA ASP A 243 -8.06 -3.41 -14.02
C ASP A 243 -7.07 -3.03 -12.91
N LEU A 244 -5.89 -2.56 -13.28
CA LEU A 244 -4.87 -2.11 -12.32
C LEU A 244 -5.29 -0.84 -11.58
N VAL A 245 -5.95 0.11 -12.27
CA VAL A 245 -6.55 1.29 -11.64
C VAL A 245 -7.67 0.89 -10.67
N SER A 246 -8.54 -0.05 -11.06
CA SER A 246 -9.61 -0.59 -10.22
C SER A 246 -9.05 -1.27 -8.97
N ALA A 247 -8.04 -2.14 -9.13
CA ALA A 247 -7.39 -2.84 -8.03
C ALA A 247 -6.68 -1.89 -7.06
N MET A 248 -6.02 -0.85 -7.56
CA MET A 248 -5.43 0.19 -6.72
C MET A 248 -6.49 0.97 -5.94
N ARG A 249 -7.62 1.32 -6.59
CA ARG A 249 -8.73 2.02 -5.94
C ARG A 249 -9.42 1.16 -4.89
N ALA A 250 -9.52 -0.15 -5.09
CA ALA A 250 -10.04 -1.07 -4.09
C ALA A 250 -9.19 -1.03 -2.82
N ALA A 251 -7.86 -1.18 -2.96
CA ALA A 251 -6.93 -1.07 -1.83
C ALA A 251 -7.00 0.31 -1.14
N GLY A 252 -7.06 1.40 -1.92
CA GLY A 252 -7.23 2.75 -1.38
C GLY A 252 -8.54 2.93 -0.61
N ASN A 253 -9.64 2.30 -1.05
CA ASN A 253 -10.93 2.37 -0.35
C ASN A 253 -10.95 1.59 0.96
N GLU A 254 -10.30 0.43 1.05
CA GLU A 254 -10.12 -0.30 2.32
C GLU A 254 -9.43 0.58 3.37
N VAL A 255 -8.34 1.24 2.95
CA VAL A 255 -7.58 2.19 3.79
C VAL A 255 -8.40 3.41 4.14
N ALA A 256 -9.16 3.98 3.20
CA ALA A 256 -10.01 5.15 3.43
C ALA A 256 -11.07 4.87 4.50
N GLN A 257 -11.69 3.68 4.47
CA GLN A 257 -12.64 3.26 5.50
C GLN A 257 -11.97 3.12 6.87
N ALA A 258 -10.75 2.58 6.91
CA ALA A 258 -9.99 2.43 8.16
C ALA A 258 -9.61 3.78 8.77
N LEU A 259 -9.14 4.72 7.94
CA LEU A 259 -8.84 6.09 8.37
C LEU A 259 -10.09 6.79 8.91
N ALA A 260 -11.22 6.64 8.23
CA ALA A 260 -12.49 7.18 8.69
C ALA A 260 -12.86 6.66 10.09
N ARG A 261 -12.86 5.34 10.30
CA ARG A 261 -13.18 4.73 11.60
C ARG A 261 -12.20 5.14 12.71
N ALA A 262 -10.91 5.20 12.40
CA ALA A 262 -9.87 5.51 13.38
C ALA A 262 -9.86 6.97 13.85
N HIS A 263 -10.30 7.91 13.00
CA HIS A 263 -10.19 9.35 13.28
C HIS A 263 -11.56 10.05 13.46
N GLY A 264 -12.66 9.46 12.98
CA GLY A 264 -14.00 10.02 13.11
C GLY A 264 -14.65 9.64 14.44
N ARG A 265 -15.10 10.64 15.21
CA ARG A 265 -15.70 10.44 16.54
C ARG A 265 -17.15 9.93 16.49
N ASP A 266 -17.83 10.18 15.39
CA ASP A 266 -19.20 9.75 15.12
C ASP A 266 -19.41 9.45 13.63
N ALA A 267 -20.60 8.95 13.28
CA ALA A 267 -20.93 8.55 11.91
C ALA A 267 -20.83 9.71 10.89
N SER A 268 -21.10 10.95 11.31
CA SER A 268 -21.01 12.12 10.42
C SER A 268 -19.56 12.47 10.11
N GLU A 269 -18.70 12.45 11.14
CA GLU A 269 -17.26 12.68 10.95
C GLU A 269 -16.61 11.55 10.16
N GLN A 270 -16.96 10.29 10.43
CA GLN A 270 -16.49 9.14 9.64
C GLN A 270 -16.88 9.28 8.16
N ALA A 271 -18.13 9.67 7.88
CA ALA A 271 -18.57 9.89 6.50
C ALA A 271 -17.81 11.03 5.81
N ALA A 272 -17.53 12.13 6.52
CA ALA A 272 -16.77 13.26 6.01
C ALA A 272 -15.31 12.89 5.69
N ILE A 273 -14.64 12.17 6.60
CA ILE A 273 -13.26 11.70 6.39
C ILE A 273 -13.20 10.70 5.23
N LEU A 274 -14.17 9.79 5.14
CA LEU A 274 -14.24 8.84 4.02
C LEU A 274 -14.42 9.57 2.68
N ALA A 275 -15.26 10.61 2.63
CA ALA A 275 -15.44 11.43 1.44
C ALA A 275 -14.13 12.17 1.07
N GLU A 276 -13.46 12.80 2.03
CA GLU A 276 -12.17 13.47 1.80
C GLU A 276 -11.10 12.49 1.26
N CYS A 277 -11.02 11.29 1.83
CA CYS A 277 -10.10 10.24 1.36
C CYS A 277 -10.42 9.80 -0.08
N ARG A 278 -11.70 9.70 -0.45
CA ARG A 278 -12.12 9.35 -1.82
C ARG A 278 -11.82 10.46 -2.81
N GLU A 279 -12.09 11.71 -2.46
CA GLU A 279 -11.70 12.87 -3.26
C GLU A 279 -10.18 12.92 -3.47
N MET A 280 -9.40 12.59 -2.44
CA MET A 280 -7.94 12.45 -2.57
C MET A 280 -7.55 11.34 -3.55
N LEU A 281 -8.20 10.17 -3.52
CA LEU A 281 -7.95 9.10 -4.49
C LEU A 281 -8.31 9.50 -5.92
N ASP A 282 -9.38 10.29 -6.10
CA ASP A 282 -9.77 10.83 -7.40
C ASP A 282 -8.75 11.85 -7.93
N ASP A 283 -8.32 12.78 -7.09
CA ASP A 283 -7.24 13.74 -7.38
C ASP A 283 -5.94 13.01 -7.77
N LEU A 284 -5.54 12.01 -6.97
CA LEU A 284 -4.36 11.20 -7.25
C LEU A 284 -4.47 10.49 -8.60
N CYS A 285 -5.64 9.94 -8.97
CA CYS A 285 -5.81 9.33 -10.28
C CYS A 285 -5.65 10.31 -11.45
N VAL A 286 -6.08 11.57 -11.29
CA VAL A 286 -5.82 12.61 -12.29
C VAL A 286 -4.32 12.88 -12.37
N ARG A 287 -3.67 13.05 -11.22
CA ARG A 287 -2.24 13.37 -11.14
C ARG A 287 -1.34 12.26 -11.66
N TYR A 288 -1.68 11.00 -11.39
CA TYR A 288 -0.95 9.83 -11.91
C TYR A 288 -1.03 9.71 -13.44
N ARG A 289 -2.04 10.30 -14.10
CA ARG A 289 -2.15 10.33 -15.57
C ARG A 289 -1.24 11.37 -16.24
N ASN A 290 -0.57 12.21 -15.47
CA ASN A 290 0.28 13.28 -15.98
C ASN A 290 1.51 12.71 -16.70
N ARG A 291 1.38 12.53 -18.02
CA ARG A 291 2.43 11.95 -18.86
C ARG A 291 3.71 12.78 -18.90
N PRO A 292 3.66 14.13 -18.95
CA PRO A 292 4.86 14.95 -18.87
C PRO A 292 5.71 14.75 -17.61
N LEU A 293 5.12 14.36 -16.48
CA LEU A 293 5.89 14.01 -15.29
C LEU A 293 6.58 12.64 -15.43
N GLY A 294 5.92 11.68 -16.08
CA GLY A 294 6.53 10.44 -16.56
C GLY A 294 7.24 9.61 -15.48
N ASP A 295 6.69 9.54 -14.27
CA ASP A 295 7.37 8.95 -13.12
C ASP A 295 7.69 7.45 -13.34
N PRO A 296 8.97 7.04 -13.42
CA PRO A 296 9.32 5.66 -13.77
C PRO A 296 8.98 4.68 -12.64
N LEU A 297 8.38 3.53 -12.98
CA LEU A 297 8.06 2.51 -11.98
C LEU A 297 9.32 2.00 -11.27
N SER A 298 10.43 1.90 -12.00
CA SER A 298 11.74 1.51 -11.45
C SER A 298 12.26 2.47 -10.39
N ARG A 299 11.83 3.74 -10.39
CA ARG A 299 12.13 4.74 -9.35
C ARG A 299 11.13 4.64 -8.20
N VAL A 300 9.84 4.56 -8.54
CA VAL A 300 8.74 4.49 -7.56
C VAL A 300 8.73 3.19 -6.78
N ALA A 301 9.30 2.09 -7.28
CA ALA A 301 9.40 0.79 -6.61
C ALA A 301 10.61 0.67 -5.67
N ARG A 302 11.69 1.47 -5.84
CA ARG A 302 12.94 1.34 -5.07
C ARG A 302 12.79 1.38 -3.55
N ASP A 303 13.71 0.75 -2.84
CA ASP A 303 13.75 0.62 -1.39
C ASP A 303 12.52 -0.13 -0.85
N PRO A 304 12.29 -1.38 -1.32
CA PRO A 304 11.10 -2.15 -0.98
C PRO A 304 11.08 -2.58 0.49
N ALA A 305 12.26 -2.83 1.09
CA ALA A 305 12.39 -3.17 2.50
C ALA A 305 11.78 -2.10 3.41
N ARG A 306 12.09 -0.80 3.17
CA ARG A 306 11.47 0.29 3.92
C ARG A 306 9.96 0.39 3.65
N LYS A 307 9.51 0.22 2.41
CA LYS A 307 8.08 0.35 2.06
C LYS A 307 7.20 -0.78 2.61
N LEU A 308 7.80 -1.95 2.86
CA LEU A 308 7.18 -3.06 3.56
C LEU A 308 7.47 -3.03 5.07
N ALA A 309 8.14 -2.01 5.59
CA ALA A 309 8.33 -1.90 7.03
C ALA A 309 6.98 -1.81 7.76
N SER A 310 7.01 -2.23 9.01
CA SER A 310 5.84 -2.56 9.82
C SER A 310 4.84 -1.40 10.04
N ASP A 311 5.31 -0.16 9.86
CA ASP A 311 4.60 1.11 10.05
C ASP A 311 4.60 2.00 8.79
N ASP A 312 5.16 1.53 7.67
CA ASP A 312 5.15 2.26 6.38
C ASP A 312 3.87 1.96 5.58
N ARG A 313 3.82 2.47 4.36
CA ARG A 313 2.63 2.68 3.52
C ARG A 313 1.78 1.44 3.19
N LEU A 314 2.35 0.24 3.25
CA LEU A 314 1.64 -1.00 2.91
C LEU A 314 1.23 -1.76 4.18
N ILE A 315 2.21 -2.18 4.98
CA ILE A 315 1.94 -2.98 6.18
C ILE A 315 1.25 -2.17 7.28
N GLY A 316 1.68 -0.92 7.50
CA GLY A 316 1.04 -0.02 8.46
C GLY A 316 -0.42 0.28 8.09
N ALA A 317 -0.71 0.42 6.80
CA ALA A 317 -2.06 0.60 6.28
C ALA A 317 -2.93 -0.65 6.48
N ALA A 318 -2.39 -1.85 6.18
CA ALA A 318 -3.10 -3.11 6.37
C ALA A 318 -3.39 -3.41 7.85
N ARG A 319 -2.44 -3.10 8.75
CA ARG A 319 -2.65 -3.18 10.20
C ARG A 319 -3.76 -2.25 10.66
N LEU A 320 -3.77 -0.99 10.19
CA LEU A 320 -4.85 -0.06 10.49
C LEU A 320 -6.21 -0.59 10.05
N CYS A 321 -6.31 -1.22 8.87
CA CYS A 321 -7.55 -1.87 8.43
C CYS A 321 -8.03 -2.91 9.46
N LEU A 322 -7.15 -3.83 9.87
CA LEU A 322 -7.51 -4.88 10.82
C LEU A 322 -7.85 -4.33 12.21
N GLU A 323 -7.12 -3.33 12.71
CA GLU A 323 -7.42 -2.61 13.96
C GLU A 323 -8.82 -2.01 13.96
N GLN A 324 -9.33 -1.63 12.78
CA GLN A 324 -10.65 -1.07 12.57
C GLN A 324 -11.67 -2.09 12.06
N SER A 325 -11.38 -3.40 12.18
CA SER A 325 -12.23 -4.51 11.73
C SER A 325 -12.61 -4.41 10.25
N ILE A 326 -11.62 -4.12 9.40
CA ILE A 326 -11.71 -4.11 7.93
C ILE A 326 -10.71 -5.13 7.42
N GLN A 327 -11.15 -6.07 6.58
CA GLN A 327 -10.27 -7.03 5.94
C GLN A 327 -9.55 -6.37 4.74
N PRO A 328 -8.21 -6.27 4.74
CA PRO A 328 -7.45 -5.54 3.71
C PRO A 328 -7.08 -6.44 2.52
N LEU A 329 -8.04 -7.16 1.92
CA LEU A 329 -7.75 -8.16 0.89
C LEU A 329 -7.15 -7.54 -0.38
N ALA A 330 -7.70 -6.42 -0.86
CA ALA A 330 -7.19 -5.74 -2.04
C ALA A 330 -5.79 -5.16 -1.79
N LEU A 331 -5.57 -4.55 -0.62
CA LEU A 331 -4.25 -4.06 -0.23
C LEU A 331 -3.22 -5.20 -0.09
N VAL A 332 -3.61 -6.34 0.50
CA VAL A 332 -2.76 -7.53 0.63
C VAL A 332 -2.36 -8.09 -0.73
N SER A 333 -3.24 -8.07 -1.73
CA SER A 333 -2.88 -8.44 -3.10
C SER A 333 -1.70 -7.61 -3.65
N HIS A 334 -1.68 -6.30 -3.35
CA HIS A 334 -0.55 -5.42 -3.70
C HIS A 334 0.68 -5.64 -2.83
N ILE A 335 0.52 -6.02 -1.55
CA ILE A 335 1.65 -6.45 -0.71
C ILE A 335 2.34 -7.67 -1.32
N LEU A 336 1.58 -8.64 -1.86
CA LEU A 336 2.13 -9.79 -2.56
C LEU A 336 2.86 -9.39 -3.86
N HIS A 337 2.35 -8.41 -4.60
CA HIS A 337 3.10 -7.82 -5.73
C HIS A 337 4.42 -7.19 -5.30
N ALA A 338 4.43 -6.48 -4.16
CA ALA A 338 5.65 -5.92 -3.59
C ALA A 338 6.64 -7.01 -3.18
N CYS A 339 6.17 -8.11 -2.57
CA CYS A 339 7.02 -9.25 -2.21
C CYS A 339 7.63 -9.95 -3.44
N ALA A 340 6.93 -9.92 -4.59
CA ALA A 340 7.39 -10.47 -5.85
C ALA A 340 8.30 -9.52 -6.66
N TYR A 341 8.61 -8.32 -6.14
CA TYR A 341 9.46 -7.35 -6.83
C TYR A 341 10.89 -7.88 -7.03
N THR A 342 11.40 -7.76 -8.26
CA THR A 342 12.80 -8.06 -8.57
C THR A 342 13.67 -6.86 -8.19
N ILE A 343 14.26 -6.93 -7.00
CA ILE A 343 15.11 -5.87 -6.44
C ILE A 343 16.37 -5.64 -7.30
N ALA A 344 16.72 -4.38 -7.54
CA ALA A 344 17.95 -4.02 -8.24
C ALA A 344 19.19 -4.22 -7.34
N ASP A 345 20.34 -4.51 -7.96
CA ASP A 345 21.60 -4.82 -7.24
C ASP A 345 22.12 -3.68 -6.37
N ASP A 346 21.83 -2.45 -6.74
CA ASP A 346 22.29 -1.24 -6.05
C ASP A 346 21.37 -0.82 -4.90
N GLU A 347 20.27 -1.55 -4.67
CA GLU A 347 19.33 -1.26 -3.58
C GLU A 347 19.82 -1.81 -2.24
N PRO A 348 19.53 -1.11 -1.13
CA PRO A 348 19.85 -1.60 0.21
C PRO A 348 19.25 -2.99 0.44
N GLN A 349 20.02 -3.88 1.08
CA GLN A 349 19.56 -5.23 1.48
C GLN A 349 19.16 -6.15 0.30
N ALA A 350 19.61 -5.87 -0.93
CA ALA A 350 19.28 -6.68 -2.12
C ALA A 350 19.60 -8.18 -1.98
N ALA A 351 20.73 -8.52 -1.35
CA ALA A 351 21.12 -9.91 -1.13
C ALA A 351 20.14 -10.67 -0.22
N ASP A 352 19.77 -10.06 0.92
CA ASP A 352 18.81 -10.65 1.86
C ASP A 352 17.41 -10.73 1.26
N TRP A 353 17.00 -9.68 0.52
CA TRP A 353 15.74 -9.69 -0.20
C TRP A 353 15.61 -10.90 -1.12
N ARG A 354 16.58 -11.16 -1.99
CA ARG A 354 16.53 -12.30 -2.93
C ARG A 354 16.53 -13.64 -2.21
N ARG A 355 17.35 -13.77 -1.16
CA ARG A 355 17.42 -14.98 -0.34
C ARG A 355 16.08 -15.30 0.32
N LEU A 356 15.39 -14.30 0.85
CA LEU A 356 14.10 -14.46 1.52
C LEU A 356 12.94 -14.59 0.53
N GLN A 357 12.97 -13.85 -0.58
CA GLN A 357 11.98 -13.97 -1.65
C GLN A 357 11.93 -15.40 -2.21
N ALA A 358 13.07 -16.08 -2.34
CA ALA A 358 13.13 -17.48 -2.75
C ALA A 358 12.44 -18.45 -1.75
N GLN A 359 12.21 -18.01 -0.51
CA GLN A 359 11.49 -18.78 0.53
C GLN A 359 9.99 -18.41 0.58
N GLY A 360 9.55 -17.44 -0.21
CA GLY A 360 8.16 -16.99 -0.29
C GLY A 360 7.87 -15.72 0.52
N PRO A 361 6.66 -15.14 0.33
CA PRO A 361 6.29 -13.85 0.91
C PRO A 361 6.23 -13.88 2.44
N ILE A 362 5.85 -15.00 3.06
CA ILE A 362 5.80 -15.15 4.52
C ILE A 362 7.17 -14.91 5.15
N ALA A 363 8.21 -15.58 4.65
CA ALA A 363 9.58 -15.42 5.15
C ALA A 363 10.10 -13.99 4.96
N LEU A 364 9.79 -13.38 3.81
CA LEU A 364 10.18 -12.01 3.49
C LEU A 364 9.53 -11.00 4.45
N LEU A 365 8.23 -11.13 4.67
CA LEU A 365 7.46 -10.23 5.54
C LEU A 365 7.77 -10.44 7.02
N SER A 366 8.02 -11.67 7.47
CA SER A 366 8.49 -11.89 8.84
C SER A 366 9.81 -11.17 9.13
N HIS A 367 10.69 -11.07 8.14
CA HIS A 367 11.96 -10.36 8.29
C HIS A 367 11.83 -8.84 8.15
N PHE A 368 11.34 -8.33 7.01
CA PHE A 368 11.35 -6.89 6.72
C PHE A 368 10.19 -6.13 7.36
N SER A 369 9.07 -6.80 7.61
CA SER A 369 7.87 -6.21 8.19
C SER A 369 7.69 -6.54 9.67
N ASN A 370 8.58 -7.37 10.22
CA ASN A 370 8.51 -7.91 11.59
C ASN A 370 7.13 -8.56 11.87
N LEU A 371 6.58 -9.25 10.86
CA LEU A 371 5.31 -9.93 11.02
C LEU A 371 5.47 -11.33 11.63
N GLN A 372 4.71 -11.62 12.68
CA GLN A 372 4.67 -12.94 13.30
C GLN A 372 3.73 -13.86 12.51
N PRO A 373 4.12 -15.14 12.29
CA PRO A 373 3.28 -16.10 11.55
C PRO A 373 1.86 -16.27 12.09
N THR A 374 1.67 -16.04 13.39
CA THR A 374 0.38 -16.23 14.08
C THR A 374 -0.47 -14.96 14.15
N GLU A 375 0.02 -13.81 13.67
CA GLU A 375 -0.77 -12.58 13.76
C GLU A 375 -1.83 -12.51 12.63
N PRO A 376 -2.97 -11.83 12.86
CA PRO A 376 -4.09 -11.83 11.92
C PRO A 376 -3.72 -11.41 10.49
N LEU A 377 -2.81 -10.43 10.34
CA LEU A 377 -2.38 -9.98 9.02
C LEU A 377 -1.66 -11.08 8.23
N MET A 378 -0.86 -11.92 8.90
CA MET A 378 -0.17 -13.03 8.20
C MET A 378 -1.17 -14.08 7.71
N SER A 379 -2.24 -14.32 8.46
CA SER A 379 -3.35 -15.18 8.02
C SER A 379 -4.05 -14.61 6.79
N THR A 380 -4.36 -13.31 6.77
CA THR A 380 -4.94 -12.63 5.60
C THR A 380 -4.01 -12.72 4.39
N ILE A 381 -2.70 -12.57 4.59
CA ILE A 381 -1.68 -12.67 3.52
C ILE A 381 -1.62 -14.10 2.97
N SER A 382 -1.60 -15.10 3.84
CA SER A 382 -1.59 -16.51 3.44
C SER A 382 -2.86 -16.88 2.66
N PHE A 383 -4.02 -16.39 3.11
CA PHE A 383 -5.30 -16.57 2.43
C PHE A 383 -5.27 -15.97 1.01
N ALA A 384 -4.89 -14.70 0.88
CA ALA A 384 -4.82 -14.03 -0.42
C ALA A 384 -3.77 -14.65 -1.35
N GLN A 385 -2.65 -15.14 -0.80
CA GLN A 385 -1.65 -15.88 -1.57
C GLN A 385 -2.25 -17.15 -2.18
N ARG A 386 -2.98 -17.94 -1.39
CA ARG A 386 -3.66 -19.15 -1.88
C ARG A 386 -4.69 -18.82 -2.97
N GLN A 387 -5.43 -17.73 -2.85
CA GLN A 387 -6.33 -17.26 -3.91
C GLN A 387 -5.57 -16.94 -5.20
N GLN A 388 -4.44 -16.20 -5.12
CA GLN A 388 -3.64 -15.87 -6.29
C GLN A 388 -3.04 -17.13 -6.96
N GLU A 389 -2.57 -18.09 -6.17
CA GLU A 389 -2.03 -19.35 -6.65
C GLU A 389 -3.10 -20.23 -7.32
N ALA A 390 -4.29 -20.31 -6.71
CA ALA A 390 -5.44 -21.00 -7.28
C ALA A 390 -5.87 -20.36 -8.61
N ALA A 391 -6.01 -19.03 -8.66
CA ALA A 391 -6.34 -18.30 -9.87
C ALA A 391 -5.30 -18.53 -10.98
N ALA A 392 -4.02 -18.51 -10.63
CA ALA A 392 -2.93 -18.80 -11.57
C ALA A 392 -3.01 -20.22 -12.14
N ARG A 393 -3.32 -21.22 -11.30
CA ARG A 393 -3.53 -22.61 -11.74
C ARG A 393 -4.72 -22.75 -12.68
N ILE A 394 -5.85 -22.14 -12.34
CA ILE A 394 -7.06 -22.14 -13.19
C ILE A 394 -6.77 -21.51 -14.55
N ARG A 395 -6.09 -20.35 -14.56
CA ARG A 395 -5.67 -19.68 -15.80
C ARG A 395 -4.70 -20.52 -16.64
N ALA A 396 -3.74 -21.19 -16.00
CA ALA A 396 -2.82 -22.11 -16.67
C ALA A 396 -3.51 -23.33 -17.28
N ALA A 397 -4.66 -23.76 -16.73
CA ALA A 397 -5.50 -24.80 -17.29
C ALA A 397 -6.36 -24.34 -18.49
N GLY A 398 -6.21 -23.08 -18.94
CA GLY A 398 -6.91 -22.51 -20.09
C GLY A 398 -8.28 -21.90 -19.77
N ILE A 399 -8.58 -21.70 -18.49
CA ILE A 399 -9.83 -21.06 -18.03
C ILE A 399 -9.57 -19.59 -17.77
N HIS A 400 -10.32 -18.71 -18.41
CA HIS A 400 -10.16 -17.28 -18.22
C HIS A 400 -10.93 -16.82 -16.96
N LEU A 401 -10.21 -16.21 -16.02
CA LEU A 401 -10.77 -15.58 -14.81
C LEU A 401 -10.42 -14.09 -14.81
N LYS A 402 -11.43 -13.25 -14.57
CA LYS A 402 -11.24 -11.84 -14.22
C LYS A 402 -10.63 -11.71 -12.82
N ASP A 403 -10.05 -10.55 -12.52
CA ASP A 403 -9.41 -10.34 -11.21
C ASP A 403 -10.41 -10.25 -10.04
N ASN A 404 -11.64 -9.81 -10.30
CA ASN A 404 -12.70 -9.88 -9.29
C ASN A 404 -13.11 -11.35 -9.02
N GLU A 405 -13.20 -12.17 -10.07
CA GLU A 405 -13.50 -13.61 -9.93
C GLU A 405 -12.38 -14.36 -9.19
N ALA A 406 -11.12 -13.99 -9.42
CA ALA A 406 -9.98 -14.53 -8.70
C ALA A 406 -10.03 -14.20 -7.18
N SER A 407 -10.54 -13.03 -6.82
CA SER A 407 -10.73 -12.62 -5.42
C SER A 407 -11.91 -13.35 -4.74
N ASP A 408 -12.84 -13.91 -5.53
CA ASP A 408 -13.99 -14.67 -5.04
C ASP A 408 -13.68 -16.16 -4.84
N ILE A 409 -12.45 -16.61 -5.12
CA ILE A 409 -12.03 -17.99 -4.88
C ILE A 409 -12.10 -18.29 -3.38
N GLU A 410 -12.95 -19.22 -2.99
CA GLU A 410 -13.02 -19.73 -1.63
C GLU A 410 -11.77 -20.57 -1.34
N ILE A 411 -11.17 -20.37 -0.17
CA ILE A 411 -10.07 -21.19 0.35
C ILE A 411 -10.65 -22.02 1.51
N ALA A 412 -11.07 -23.24 1.22
CA ALA A 412 -11.62 -24.15 2.22
C ALA A 412 -10.49 -25.00 2.80
N ASP A 413 -10.11 -24.74 4.05
CA ASP A 413 -9.19 -25.60 4.84
C ASP A 413 -9.94 -26.54 5.79
N PHE A 414 -11.27 -26.52 5.72
CA PHE A 414 -12.18 -27.35 6.51
C PHE A 414 -12.04 -27.17 8.04
N GLY A 415 -11.48 -26.04 8.50
CA GLY A 415 -11.21 -25.80 9.92
C GLY A 415 -9.99 -26.56 10.47
N LEU A 416 -9.23 -27.23 9.60
CA LEU A 416 -8.09 -28.06 9.99
C LEU A 416 -6.76 -27.30 10.06
N GLY A 417 -6.69 -26.08 9.51
CA GLY A 417 -5.44 -25.30 9.44
C GLY A 417 -4.36 -25.94 8.57
N ARG A 418 -4.72 -26.95 7.75
CA ARG A 418 -3.80 -27.78 6.94
C ARG A 418 -4.08 -27.65 5.44
N PHE A 419 -4.51 -26.48 4.97
CA PHE A 419 -4.99 -26.27 3.60
C PHE A 419 -4.17 -27.00 2.52
N ASP A 420 -2.84 -26.85 2.50
CA ASP A 420 -1.98 -27.43 1.46
C ASP A 420 -2.02 -28.96 1.41
N GLU A 421 -2.38 -29.62 2.53
CA GLU A 421 -2.50 -31.08 2.66
C GLU A 421 -3.97 -31.53 2.62
N LEU A 422 -4.85 -30.82 3.31
CA LEU A 422 -6.28 -31.09 3.48
C LEU A 422 -7.04 -29.78 3.22
N GLY A 423 -7.52 -29.61 2.00
CA GLY A 423 -8.13 -28.35 1.59
C GLY A 423 -8.58 -28.34 0.13
N LEU A 424 -9.25 -27.26 -0.26
CA LEU A 424 -9.70 -27.05 -1.63
C LEU A 424 -9.85 -25.55 -1.92
N ALA A 425 -9.29 -25.08 -3.04
CA ALA A 425 -9.63 -23.77 -3.57
C ALA A 425 -10.78 -23.91 -4.56
N ILE A 426 -11.86 -23.16 -4.36
CA ILE A 426 -13.13 -23.34 -5.05
C ILE A 426 -13.56 -22.02 -5.68
N TYR A 427 -13.70 -22.00 -7.00
CA TYR A 427 -14.36 -20.92 -7.70
C TYR A 427 -15.75 -21.38 -8.15
N VAL A 428 -16.80 -20.67 -7.74
CA VAL A 428 -18.18 -21.01 -8.11
C VAL A 428 -18.64 -20.09 -9.24
N TYR A 429 -18.82 -20.63 -10.45
CA TYR A 429 -19.43 -19.85 -11.54
C TYR A 429 -20.90 -19.58 -11.27
N VAL A 430 -21.60 -20.61 -10.79
CA VAL A 430 -23.04 -20.59 -10.61
C VAL A 430 -23.45 -21.66 -9.61
N ASN A 431 -24.41 -21.33 -8.76
CA ASN A 431 -25.16 -22.29 -7.96
C ASN A 431 -26.61 -21.82 -7.91
N THR A 432 -27.48 -22.50 -8.65
CA THR A 432 -28.93 -22.24 -8.69
C THR A 432 -29.69 -23.45 -8.17
N ASP A 433 -31.02 -23.36 -8.12
CA ASP A 433 -31.88 -24.51 -7.82
C ASP A 433 -31.76 -25.67 -8.81
N ARG A 434 -31.18 -25.44 -9.99
CA ARG A 434 -31.15 -26.45 -11.07
C ARG A 434 -29.77 -27.01 -11.34
N CYS A 435 -28.74 -26.18 -11.24
CA CYS A 435 -27.38 -26.58 -11.55
C CYS A 435 -26.36 -25.78 -10.75
N CYS A 436 -25.22 -26.41 -10.54
CA CYS A 436 -24.01 -25.81 -10.03
C CYS A 436 -22.84 -26.10 -10.99
N ALA A 437 -21.94 -25.14 -11.12
CA ALA A 437 -20.67 -25.32 -11.80
C ALA A 437 -19.56 -24.63 -11.00
N LYS A 438 -18.49 -25.37 -10.74
CA LYS A 438 -17.32 -24.91 -9.98
C LYS A 438 -16.02 -25.25 -10.71
N GLU A 439 -14.97 -24.47 -10.48
CA GLU A 439 -13.59 -24.93 -10.68
C GLU A 439 -12.95 -25.20 -9.33
N LEU A 440 -12.27 -26.33 -9.25
CA LEU A 440 -11.48 -26.73 -8.11
C LEU A 440 -10.01 -26.62 -8.50
N ALA A 441 -9.23 -25.87 -7.73
CA ALA A 441 -7.79 -25.76 -7.90
C ALA A 441 -7.10 -26.44 -6.72
N MET A 442 -6.19 -27.35 -7.03
CA MET A 442 -5.49 -28.14 -6.03
C MET A 442 -3.98 -28.00 -6.15
N VAL A 443 -3.31 -27.84 -5.02
CA VAL A 443 -1.84 -27.91 -4.94
C VAL A 443 -1.36 -29.38 -4.96
N PRO A 444 -0.08 -29.66 -5.22
CA PRO A 444 0.45 -31.03 -5.27
C PRO A 444 0.12 -31.85 -4.02
N GLY A 445 -0.46 -33.03 -4.21
CA GLY A 445 -0.79 -33.94 -3.10
C GLY A 445 -1.92 -33.48 -2.18
N GLN A 446 -2.58 -32.36 -2.46
CA GLN A 446 -3.70 -31.87 -1.65
C GLN A 446 -4.87 -32.84 -1.69
N ILE A 447 -5.51 -33.06 -0.55
CA ILE A 447 -6.65 -33.95 -0.37
C ILE A 447 -7.90 -33.12 -0.11
N CYS A 448 -8.97 -33.42 -0.85
CA CYS A 448 -10.31 -33.09 -0.40
C CYS A 448 -10.82 -34.26 0.47
N PRO A 449 -11.12 -34.03 1.77
CA PRO A 449 -11.47 -35.09 2.71
C PRO A 449 -12.72 -35.89 2.32
N GLU A 450 -12.88 -37.08 2.89
CA GLU A 450 -14.04 -37.93 2.62
C GLU A 450 -15.34 -37.28 3.07
N HIS A 451 -16.25 -37.14 2.11
CA HIS A 451 -17.56 -36.56 2.31
C HIS A 451 -18.61 -37.19 1.40
N ARG A 452 -19.87 -36.88 1.69
CA ARG A 452 -21.02 -37.23 0.84
C ARG A 452 -22.05 -36.12 0.89
N HIS A 453 -22.85 -36.03 -0.18
CA HIS A 453 -23.95 -35.09 -0.31
C HIS A 453 -25.29 -35.81 -0.03
N PRO A 454 -25.86 -35.70 1.18
CA PRO A 454 -27.08 -36.41 1.55
C PRO A 454 -28.33 -35.81 0.87
N THR A 455 -29.45 -36.53 0.95
CA THR A 455 -30.78 -35.99 0.62
C THR A 455 -31.17 -34.96 1.68
N VAL A 456 -31.62 -33.78 1.27
CA VAL A 456 -32.01 -32.67 2.14
C VAL A 456 -33.44 -32.27 1.81
N ASP A 457 -34.32 -32.24 2.81
CA ASP A 457 -35.73 -31.84 2.67
C ASP A 457 -36.51 -32.56 1.54
N GLY A 458 -36.15 -33.82 1.26
CA GLY A 458 -36.76 -34.63 0.21
C GLY A 458 -36.18 -34.41 -1.20
N GLU A 459 -35.23 -33.48 -1.37
CA GLU A 459 -34.44 -33.33 -2.59
C GLU A 459 -33.21 -34.22 -2.53
N LEU A 460 -32.98 -35.00 -3.60
CA LEU A 460 -31.79 -35.83 -3.71
C LEU A 460 -30.52 -34.97 -3.58
N GLY A 461 -29.52 -35.53 -2.91
CA GLY A 461 -28.22 -34.88 -2.77
C GLY A 461 -27.55 -34.63 -4.12
N LYS A 462 -26.43 -33.91 -4.08
CA LYS A 462 -25.68 -33.50 -5.26
C LYS A 462 -25.30 -34.70 -6.14
N GLU A 463 -25.73 -34.69 -7.40
CA GLU A 463 -25.15 -35.50 -8.47
C GLU A 463 -24.07 -34.64 -9.12
N GLU A 464 -22.84 -35.13 -9.19
CA GLU A 464 -21.70 -34.32 -9.60
C GLU A 464 -20.81 -35.04 -10.59
N THR A 465 -20.22 -34.28 -11.50
CA THR A 465 -19.27 -34.74 -12.49
C THR A 465 -17.95 -34.02 -12.31
N PHE A 466 -16.90 -34.78 -12.04
CA PHE A 466 -15.52 -34.32 -12.05
C PHE A 466 -14.99 -34.43 -13.47
N ARG A 467 -14.47 -33.35 -14.03
CA ARG A 467 -13.71 -33.35 -15.29
C ARG A 467 -12.33 -32.78 -15.04
N CYS A 468 -11.30 -33.62 -15.12
CA CYS A 468 -9.93 -33.17 -14.94
C CYS A 468 -9.52 -32.29 -16.14
N ARG A 469 -9.08 -31.06 -15.86
CA ARG A 469 -8.65 -30.08 -16.88
C ARG A 469 -7.13 -30.07 -17.04
N SER A 470 -6.42 -30.18 -15.93
CA SER A 470 -4.96 -30.23 -15.90
C SER A 470 -4.49 -31.00 -14.67
N GLY A 471 -3.25 -31.50 -14.71
CA GLY A 471 -2.71 -32.37 -13.67
C GLY A 471 -3.36 -33.74 -13.69
N GLU A 472 -3.48 -34.36 -12.52
CA GLU A 472 -4.14 -35.65 -12.35
C GLU A 472 -4.85 -35.71 -10.99
N VAL A 473 -5.92 -36.50 -10.92
CA VAL A 473 -6.70 -36.70 -9.68
C VAL A 473 -6.87 -38.19 -9.43
N HIS A 474 -6.59 -38.62 -8.21
CA HIS A 474 -6.94 -39.95 -7.72
C HIS A 474 -8.24 -39.82 -6.91
N LEU A 475 -9.34 -40.29 -7.47
CA LEU A 475 -10.67 -40.28 -6.88
C LEU A 475 -10.95 -41.66 -6.26
N PHE A 476 -11.44 -41.67 -5.02
CA PHE A 476 -11.71 -42.89 -4.28
C PHE A 476 -13.20 -43.02 -3.96
N LEU A 477 -13.78 -44.19 -4.26
CA LEU A 477 -15.22 -44.48 -4.18
C LEU A 477 -15.51 -45.78 -3.42
N PRO A 478 -16.77 -46.08 -3.07
CA PRO A 478 -17.14 -47.35 -2.48
C PRO A 478 -16.94 -48.52 -3.47
N GLY A 479 -16.74 -49.72 -2.93
CA GLY A 479 -16.71 -50.97 -3.72
C GLY A 479 -15.31 -51.39 -4.18
N HIS A 480 -14.28 -51.10 -3.39
CA HIS A 480 -12.95 -51.69 -3.58
C HIS A 480 -13.03 -53.21 -3.43
N LYS A 481 -12.18 -53.94 -4.16
CA LYS A 481 -12.14 -55.41 -4.02
C LYS A 481 -11.21 -55.78 -2.87
N LYS A 482 -11.61 -56.76 -2.06
CA LYS A 482 -10.75 -57.34 -1.03
C LYS A 482 -9.45 -57.86 -1.68
N ASP A 483 -8.31 -57.60 -1.05
CA ASP A 483 -6.97 -58.03 -1.49
C ASP A 483 -6.52 -57.46 -2.86
N SER A 484 -7.11 -56.34 -3.30
CA SER A 484 -6.78 -55.68 -4.58
C SER A 484 -5.55 -54.78 -4.53
N GLY A 485 -5.07 -54.41 -3.33
CA GLY A 485 -4.06 -53.37 -3.15
C GLY A 485 -4.62 -51.94 -3.18
N GLU A 486 -5.90 -51.73 -3.48
CA GLU A 486 -6.51 -50.40 -3.61
C GLU A 486 -6.49 -49.63 -2.28
N GLN A 487 -6.71 -50.31 -1.15
CA GLN A 487 -6.68 -49.69 0.18
C GLN A 487 -5.25 -49.26 0.53
N GLU A 488 -4.26 -50.11 0.32
CA GLU A 488 -2.85 -49.82 0.57
C GLU A 488 -2.37 -48.66 -0.32
N PHE A 489 -2.78 -48.65 -1.58
CA PHE A 489 -2.52 -47.57 -2.52
C PHE A 489 -3.16 -46.26 -2.07
N ALA A 490 -4.40 -46.27 -1.59
CA ALA A 490 -5.09 -45.08 -1.13
C ALA A 490 -4.45 -44.48 0.14
N LEU A 491 -4.15 -45.33 1.12
CA LEU A 491 -3.57 -44.92 2.41
C LEU A 491 -2.13 -44.39 2.33
N GLN A 492 -1.46 -44.51 1.18
CA GLN A 492 -0.16 -43.88 0.95
C GLN A 492 -0.27 -42.36 0.83
N PHE A 493 -1.43 -41.86 0.39
CA PHE A 493 -1.69 -40.42 0.25
C PHE A 493 -2.17 -39.81 1.56
N VAL A 494 -2.91 -40.58 2.36
CA VAL A 494 -3.58 -40.06 3.55
C VAL A 494 -2.59 -39.90 4.71
N PRO A 495 -2.54 -38.73 5.36
CA PRO A 495 -1.70 -38.48 6.52
C PRO A 495 -1.97 -39.50 7.62
N ALA A 496 -0.93 -39.92 8.34
CA ALA A 496 -1.04 -41.04 9.28
C ALA A 496 -2.12 -40.81 10.35
N ASP A 497 -2.29 -39.56 10.80
CA ASP A 497 -3.28 -39.13 11.78
C ASP A 497 -4.72 -39.00 11.23
N LYS A 498 -4.89 -39.09 9.90
CA LYS A 498 -6.18 -39.00 9.20
C LYS A 498 -6.60 -40.30 8.52
N ARG A 499 -5.85 -41.39 8.69
CA ARG A 499 -6.18 -42.68 8.03
C ARG A 499 -7.51 -43.27 8.49
N ASP A 500 -7.92 -43.00 9.72
CA ASP A 500 -9.19 -43.49 10.29
C ASP A 500 -10.40 -42.67 9.81
N THR A 501 -10.19 -41.61 9.01
CA THR A 501 -11.24 -40.74 8.49
C THR A 501 -11.56 -40.99 7.01
N VAL A 502 -10.97 -42.03 6.40
CA VAL A 502 -11.31 -42.53 5.06
C VAL A 502 -11.81 -43.98 5.13
N THR A 503 -12.93 -44.25 4.48
CA THR A 503 -13.61 -45.56 4.50
C THR A 503 -13.78 -46.16 3.11
N VAL A 504 -13.59 -45.37 2.04
CA VAL A 504 -13.74 -45.82 0.66
C VAL A 504 -12.42 -45.81 -0.09
N PHE A 505 -12.20 -46.81 -0.95
CA PHE A 505 -10.86 -47.09 -1.53
C PHE A 505 -10.87 -47.45 -3.02
N LYS A 506 -12.03 -47.60 -3.67
CA LYS A 506 -12.07 -47.97 -5.10
C LYS A 506 -11.44 -46.84 -5.91
N HIS A 507 -10.35 -47.13 -6.60
CA HIS A 507 -9.55 -46.09 -7.24
C HIS A 507 -10.02 -45.79 -8.67
N ILE A 508 -10.21 -44.50 -8.97
CA ILE A 508 -10.39 -43.97 -10.31
C ILE A 508 -9.30 -42.92 -10.54
N HIS A 509 -8.45 -43.15 -11.53
CA HIS A 509 -7.42 -42.20 -11.95
C HIS A 509 -7.96 -41.34 -13.08
N LEU A 510 -8.05 -40.03 -12.87
CA LEU A 510 -8.50 -39.06 -13.85
C LEU A 510 -7.30 -38.27 -14.38
N LEU A 511 -7.05 -38.40 -15.68
CA LEU A 511 -6.10 -37.59 -16.44
C LEU A 511 -6.82 -36.45 -17.18
N PRO A 512 -6.10 -35.46 -17.74
CA PRO A 512 -6.74 -34.36 -18.44
C PRO A 512 -7.66 -34.84 -19.57
N GLY A 513 -8.94 -34.47 -19.50
CA GLY A 513 -9.98 -34.90 -20.43
C GLY A 513 -10.89 -36.03 -19.92
N ASP A 514 -10.42 -36.79 -18.93
CA ASP A 514 -11.21 -37.83 -18.27
C ASP A 514 -12.31 -37.23 -17.39
N GLN A 515 -13.36 -38.02 -17.16
CA GLN A 515 -14.49 -37.62 -16.33
C GLN A 515 -15.05 -38.77 -15.50
N CYS A 516 -15.61 -38.43 -14.34
CA CYS A 516 -16.37 -39.36 -13.51
C CYS A 516 -17.60 -38.66 -12.95
N THR A 517 -18.78 -39.29 -13.08
CA THR A 517 -20.03 -38.80 -12.51
C THR A 517 -20.40 -39.64 -11.30
N LEU A 518 -20.57 -38.98 -10.15
CA LEU A 518 -20.96 -39.57 -8.89
C LEU A 518 -22.47 -39.46 -8.71
N LYS A 519 -23.08 -40.56 -8.29
CA LYS A 519 -24.50 -40.57 -7.91
C LYS A 519 -24.69 -39.83 -6.59
N PRO A 520 -25.88 -39.25 -6.35
CA PRO A 520 -26.22 -38.64 -5.06
C PRO A 520 -25.86 -39.52 -3.86
N ASN A 521 -25.37 -38.88 -2.79
CA ASN A 521 -25.03 -39.52 -1.52
C ASN A 521 -23.97 -40.64 -1.61
N THR A 522 -23.09 -40.60 -2.63
CA THR A 522 -21.92 -41.48 -2.72
C THR A 522 -20.78 -40.91 -1.88
N PRO A 523 -20.28 -41.60 -0.84
CA PRO A 523 -19.08 -41.18 -0.13
C PRO A 523 -17.88 -41.21 -1.05
N HIS A 524 -17.10 -40.15 -1.06
CA HIS A 524 -15.92 -40.03 -1.91
C HIS A 524 -14.90 -39.08 -1.30
N TRP A 525 -13.65 -39.24 -1.71
CA TRP A 525 -12.55 -38.30 -1.46
C TRP A 525 -11.60 -38.35 -2.64
N PHE A 526 -10.77 -37.32 -2.78
CA PHE A 526 -9.82 -37.26 -3.87
C PHE A 526 -8.55 -36.53 -3.50
N VAL A 527 -7.46 -36.90 -4.17
CA VAL A 527 -6.14 -36.29 -4.00
C VAL A 527 -5.56 -35.89 -5.35
N ALA A 528 -4.95 -34.71 -5.39
CA ALA A 528 -4.24 -34.24 -6.58
C ALA A 528 -2.88 -34.94 -6.71
N GLY A 529 -2.45 -35.19 -7.95
CA GLY A 529 -1.12 -35.73 -8.21
C GLY A 529 0.02 -34.74 -7.92
N LYS A 530 1.23 -35.13 -8.32
CA LYS A 530 2.48 -34.42 -8.00
C LYS A 530 2.60 -32.99 -8.55
N GLU A 531 1.82 -32.64 -9.58
CA GLU A 531 1.81 -31.29 -10.17
C GLU A 531 0.63 -30.43 -9.63
N GLY A 532 -0.21 -31.01 -8.76
CA GLY A 532 -1.53 -30.48 -8.44
C GLY A 532 -2.55 -30.81 -9.53
N ALA A 533 -3.73 -30.20 -9.45
CA ALA A 533 -4.79 -30.42 -10.42
C ALA A 533 -5.72 -29.22 -10.56
N VAL A 534 -6.38 -29.11 -11.72
CA VAL A 534 -7.59 -28.28 -11.89
C VAL A 534 -8.72 -29.18 -12.36
N VAL A 535 -9.87 -29.10 -11.69
CA VAL A 535 -11.04 -29.93 -11.98
C VAL A 535 -12.26 -29.05 -12.15
N SER A 536 -12.97 -29.20 -13.26
CA SER A 536 -14.31 -28.64 -13.36
C SER A 536 -15.30 -29.59 -12.72
N GLU A 537 -16.09 -29.07 -11.78
CA GLU A 537 -17.23 -29.75 -11.19
C GLU A 537 -18.50 -29.24 -11.86
N PHE A 538 -19.31 -30.15 -12.40
CA PHE A 538 -20.66 -29.85 -12.85
C PHE A 538 -21.65 -30.69 -12.05
N SER A 539 -22.63 -30.05 -11.44
CA SER A 539 -23.53 -30.74 -10.52
C SER A 539 -24.95 -30.21 -10.56
N THR A 540 -25.88 -30.95 -9.94
CA THR A 540 -27.14 -30.37 -9.45
C THR A 540 -26.86 -29.31 -8.38
N ARG A 541 -27.90 -28.68 -7.80
CA ARG A 541 -27.72 -27.66 -6.75
C ARG A 541 -26.76 -28.16 -5.66
N SER A 542 -25.76 -27.34 -5.33
CA SER A 542 -24.85 -27.61 -4.22
C SER A 542 -25.39 -26.98 -2.94
N ARG A 543 -25.40 -27.76 -1.85
CA ARG A 543 -25.78 -27.34 -0.49
C ARG A 543 -24.61 -27.70 0.43
N ASP A 544 -23.51 -26.96 0.28
CA ASP A 544 -22.23 -27.29 0.91
C ASP A 544 -22.35 -27.40 2.44
N GLU A 545 -23.26 -26.61 3.05
CA GLU A 545 -23.59 -26.66 4.47
C GLU A 545 -24.20 -27.99 4.96
N ALA A 546 -24.73 -28.80 4.03
CA ALA A 546 -25.33 -30.10 4.31
C ALA A 546 -24.39 -31.27 4.03
N ASP A 547 -23.15 -31.00 3.57
CA ASP A 547 -22.17 -32.04 3.31
C ASP A 547 -21.79 -32.76 4.60
N VAL A 548 -21.77 -34.09 4.54
CA VAL A 548 -21.41 -34.93 5.69
C VAL A 548 -20.01 -35.49 5.48
N PHE A 549 -19.08 -34.99 6.28
CA PHE A 549 -17.70 -35.46 6.33
C PHE A 549 -17.56 -36.66 7.24
N THR A 550 -16.67 -37.58 6.88
CA THR A 550 -16.31 -38.73 7.73
C THR A 550 -15.43 -38.29 8.91
N ASP A 551 -14.57 -37.29 8.69
CA ASP A 551 -13.78 -36.66 9.75
C ASP A 551 -14.66 -35.73 10.60
N ALA A 552 -14.80 -36.04 11.88
CA ALA A 552 -15.62 -35.25 12.81
C ALA A 552 -14.98 -33.92 13.23
N GLU A 553 -13.68 -33.72 12.95
CA GLU A 553 -12.99 -32.44 13.22
C GLU A 553 -13.28 -31.39 12.14
N ILE A 554 -13.81 -31.80 10.98
CA ILE A 554 -14.07 -30.90 9.86
C ILE A 554 -15.23 -29.96 10.16
N GLN A 555 -15.00 -28.67 9.89
CA GLN A 555 -16.00 -27.61 9.86
C GLN A 555 -16.06 -27.03 8.45
N ARG A 556 -17.08 -27.40 7.67
CA ARG A 556 -17.25 -26.93 6.28
C ARG A 556 -17.54 -25.43 6.20
N VAL A 557 -18.32 -24.92 7.16
CA VAL A 557 -18.61 -23.50 7.35
C VAL A 557 -18.10 -23.16 8.76
N PRO A 558 -16.89 -22.61 8.90
CA PRO A 558 -16.36 -22.22 10.21
C PRO A 558 -17.21 -21.10 10.82
N ASP A 559 -17.27 -21.04 12.16
CA ASP A 559 -17.95 -19.95 12.87
C ASP A 559 -17.35 -18.59 12.45
N PRO A 560 -18.17 -17.55 12.22
CA PRO A 560 -17.66 -16.23 11.90
C PRO A 560 -16.80 -15.70 13.06
N VAL A 561 -15.54 -15.37 12.77
CA VAL A 561 -14.58 -14.75 13.70
C VAL A 561 -14.87 -13.27 13.89
#